data_AF-A0A8T1VAW8-F1
#
_entry.id   AF-A0A8T1VAW8-F1
#
_cell.length_a   1.000
_cell.length_b   1.000
_cell.length_c   1.000
_cell.angle_alpha   90.00
_cell.angle_beta   90.00
_cell.angle_gamma   90.00
#
_symmetry.space_group_name_H-M   'P 1'
#
loop_
_entity.id
_entity.type
_entity.pdbx_description
1 polymer ?
#
loop_
_entity_poly.entity_id
_entity_poly.type
_entity_poly.pdbx_seq_one_letter_code
_entity_poly.pdbx_strand_id
1 'polypeptide(L)'
;MRGVQSIAMLEMIGAGIGRDVKDYPVEYKNSELCAKNRERTLDLSKVSDDFVRHSTLNYTPIATGFTNPLDQLAKKQKFTYWRNPQYNFMRTFLFPLFGVIFGTTFYQLSADSVKRINSHIGLIYNSMDFIGVINLMTVLEVTCAERAVFYRERMSNYYGPLPYSLSLIFAEVPYIIVVIILFETIEYCCGAQKWKQTDIYFSIYM
;
A
#
# COMPACT_ATOMS: atom_id res chain seq x y z
N MET A 1 21.11 14.20 61.92
CA MET A 1 20.32 15.18 61.13
C MET A 1 20.08 14.78 59.65
N ARG A 2 20.47 13.59 59.16
CA ARG A 2 20.24 13.17 57.75
C ARG A 2 18.92 12.43 57.46
N GLY A 3 18.19 11.96 58.48
CA GLY A 3 16.96 11.18 58.30
C GLY A 3 15.69 12.01 58.03
N VAL A 4 15.65 13.28 58.46
CA VAL A 4 14.45 14.13 58.38
C VAL A 4 14.22 14.66 56.95
N GLN A 5 15.28 14.95 56.20
CA GLN A 5 15.15 15.44 54.82
C GLN A 5 14.68 14.37 53.83
N SER A 6 15.00 13.09 54.09
CA SER A 6 14.50 11.96 53.29
C SER A 6 12.98 11.83 53.38
N ILE A 7 12.40 12.08 54.54
CA ILE A 7 10.97 11.90 54.79
C ILE A 7 10.17 13.00 54.08
N ALA A 8 10.61 14.26 54.16
CA ALA A 8 9.97 15.37 53.45
C ALA A 8 10.04 15.20 51.91
N MET A 9 11.12 14.60 51.40
CA MET A 9 11.26 14.31 49.97
C MET A 9 10.28 13.20 49.52
N LEU A 10 10.08 12.16 50.33
CA LEU A 10 9.10 11.09 50.08
C LEU A 10 7.65 11.60 50.15
N GLU A 11 7.38 12.60 50.98
CA GLU A 11 6.08 13.28 51.09
C GLU A 11 5.77 14.12 49.84
N MET A 12 6.75 14.87 49.34
CA MET A 12 6.63 15.65 48.09
C MET A 12 6.54 14.78 46.82
N ILE A 13 7.10 13.56 46.84
CA ILE A 13 7.03 12.60 45.72
C ILE A 13 5.76 11.72 45.82
N GLY A 14 4.98 11.84 46.91
CA GLY A 14 3.73 11.10 47.08
C GLY A 14 3.92 9.57 47.23
N ALA A 15 5.13 9.13 47.59
CA ALA A 15 5.51 7.72 47.60
C ALA A 15 5.28 7.01 48.95
N GLY A 16 4.59 7.65 49.91
CA GLY A 16 4.35 7.08 51.24
C GLY A 16 2.95 7.26 51.83
N ILE A 17 2.06 7.99 51.18
CA ILE A 17 0.66 8.15 51.63
C ILE A 17 -0.15 7.13 50.83
N GLY A 18 -0.80 6.19 51.52
CA GLY A 18 -1.74 5.27 50.90
C GLY A 18 -2.65 6.06 49.97
N ARG A 19 -2.62 5.74 48.68
CA ARG A 19 -3.45 6.45 47.69
C ARG A 19 -4.89 6.25 48.12
N ASP A 20 -5.49 7.28 48.69
CA ASP A 20 -6.94 7.37 48.75
C ASP A 20 -7.37 7.27 47.29
N VAL A 21 -7.97 6.14 46.91
CA VAL A 21 -8.41 5.89 45.54
C VAL A 21 -9.65 6.75 45.34
N LYS A 22 -9.41 8.06 45.19
CA LYS A 22 -10.43 9.02 44.85
C LYS A 22 -10.92 8.67 43.45
N ASP A 23 -12.21 8.38 43.37
CA ASP A 23 -12.90 8.17 42.11
C ASP A 23 -13.06 9.53 41.42
N TYR A 24 -12.04 9.93 40.65
CA TYR A 24 -11.99 11.19 39.92
C TYR A 24 -13.23 11.47 39.05
N PRO A 25 -13.84 10.47 38.37
CA PRO A 25 -15.15 10.64 37.74
C PRO A 25 -16.25 11.18 38.67
N VAL A 26 -16.37 10.64 39.89
CA VAL A 26 -17.40 11.03 40.86
C VAL A 26 -17.09 12.41 41.45
N GLU A 27 -15.83 12.67 41.80
CA GLU A 27 -15.38 13.97 42.31
C GLU A 27 -15.56 15.08 41.27
N TYR A 28 -15.22 14.81 39.99
CA TYR A 28 -15.45 15.74 38.90
C TYR A 28 -16.94 16.03 38.71
N LYS A 29 -17.80 15.00 38.74
CA LYS A 29 -19.26 15.17 38.59
C LYS A 29 -19.88 16.04 39.68
N ASN A 30 -19.35 15.97 40.90
CA ASN A 30 -19.80 16.77 42.03
C ASN A 30 -19.15 18.17 42.09
N SER A 31 -18.12 18.42 41.28
CA SER A 31 -17.42 19.71 41.25
C SER A 31 -18.21 20.80 40.52
N GLU A 32 -18.01 22.05 40.95
CA GLU A 32 -18.53 23.24 40.23
C GLU A 32 -17.97 23.35 38.80
N LEU A 33 -16.79 22.76 38.55
CA LEU A 33 -16.17 22.75 37.23
C LEU A 33 -17.00 21.96 36.21
N CYS A 34 -17.60 20.84 36.63
CA CYS A 34 -18.49 20.06 35.76
C CYS A 34 -19.78 20.84 35.45
N ALA A 35 -20.35 21.55 36.43
CA ALA A 35 -21.52 22.41 36.19
C ALA A 35 -21.21 23.51 35.18
N LYS A 36 -20.07 24.21 35.33
CA LYS A 36 -19.61 25.27 34.42
C LYS A 36 -19.28 24.76 33.01
N ASN A 37 -18.62 23.62 32.90
CA ASN A 37 -18.32 23.00 31.60
C ASN A 37 -19.59 22.53 30.89
N ARG A 38 -20.57 22.01 31.64
CA ARG A 38 -21.87 21.61 31.10
C ARG A 38 -22.66 22.82 30.58
N GLU A 39 -22.72 23.91 31.34
CA GLU A 39 -23.38 25.16 30.91
C GLU A 39 -22.71 25.72 29.64
N ARG A 40 -21.38 25.82 29.63
CA ARG A 40 -20.61 26.25 28.44
C ARG A 40 -20.86 25.35 27.23
N THR A 41 -20.98 24.04 27.43
CA THR A 41 -21.27 23.10 26.34
C THR A 41 -22.68 23.34 25.79
N LEU A 42 -23.67 23.56 26.65
CA LEU A 42 -25.04 23.88 26.24
C LEU A 42 -25.11 25.21 25.49
N ASP A 43 -24.35 26.22 25.91
CA ASP A 43 -24.26 27.49 25.19
C ASP A 43 -23.58 27.35 23.82
N LEU A 44 -22.49 26.57 23.72
CA LEU A 44 -21.85 26.27 22.44
C LEU A 44 -22.69 25.35 21.53
N SER A 45 -23.59 24.56 22.11
CA SER A 45 -24.51 23.69 21.36
C SER A 45 -25.72 24.45 20.80
N LYS A 46 -25.98 25.68 21.28
CA LYS A 46 -26.98 26.56 20.67
C LYS A 46 -26.47 26.97 19.29
N VAL A 47 -27.17 26.51 18.26
CA VAL A 47 -26.91 26.92 16.88
C VAL A 47 -27.20 28.43 16.79
N SER A 48 -26.26 29.21 16.26
CA SER A 48 -26.47 30.63 16.00
C SER A 48 -27.59 30.82 14.98
N ASP A 49 -28.45 31.83 15.16
CA ASP A 49 -29.52 32.14 14.20
C ASP A 49 -28.98 32.56 12.82
N ASP A 50 -27.75 33.06 12.76
CA ASP A 50 -27.01 33.36 11.52
C ASP A 50 -26.37 32.12 10.88
N PHE A 51 -26.46 30.95 11.51
CA PHE A 51 -25.85 29.73 11.01
C PHE A 51 -26.67 29.17 9.85
N VAL A 52 -26.29 29.58 8.63
CA VAL A 52 -26.73 28.90 7.41
C VAL A 52 -26.34 27.44 7.53
N ARG A 53 -27.32 26.53 7.59
CA ARG A 53 -27.09 25.08 7.49
C ARG A 53 -26.38 24.82 6.16
N HIS A 54 -25.05 24.81 6.16
CA HIS A 54 -24.29 24.27 5.05
C HIS A 54 -24.66 22.79 4.96
N SER A 55 -25.54 22.48 4.01
CA SER A 55 -25.92 21.11 3.71
C SER A 55 -24.65 20.35 3.36
N THR A 56 -24.26 19.40 4.20
CA THR A 56 -23.13 18.49 3.96
C THR A 56 -23.34 17.62 2.72
N LEU A 57 -24.52 17.68 2.10
CA LEU A 57 -24.90 16.92 0.91
C LEU A 57 -23.97 17.17 -0.29
N ASN A 58 -23.28 18.32 -0.35
CA ASN A 58 -22.27 18.64 -1.36
C ASN A 58 -20.90 19.02 -0.74
N TYR A 59 -20.61 18.55 0.49
CA TYR A 59 -19.28 18.76 1.06
C TYR A 59 -18.28 17.88 0.31
N THR A 60 -17.43 18.50 -0.50
CA THR A 60 -16.24 17.83 -1.05
C THR A 60 -15.12 18.00 -0.02
N PRO A 61 -14.76 16.94 0.74
CA PRO A 61 -13.72 17.06 1.75
C PRO A 61 -12.34 17.38 1.15
N ILE A 62 -12.16 17.14 -0.15
CA ILE A 62 -10.93 17.36 -0.90
C ILE A 62 -11.03 18.70 -1.62
N ALA A 63 -10.11 19.62 -1.31
CA ALA A 63 -10.14 21.00 -1.82
C ALA A 63 -9.77 21.15 -3.31
N THR A 64 -9.13 20.14 -3.92
CA THR A 64 -8.62 20.22 -5.30
C THR A 64 -9.33 19.25 -6.24
N GLY A 65 -9.43 19.60 -7.53
CA GLY A 65 -9.92 18.70 -8.57
C GLY A 65 -9.05 17.44 -8.75
N PHE A 66 -9.61 16.39 -9.35
CA PHE A 66 -9.03 15.04 -9.44
C PHE A 66 -7.62 14.96 -10.05
N THR A 67 -7.31 15.80 -11.03
CA THR A 67 -6.05 15.78 -11.78
C THR A 67 -4.85 16.18 -10.93
N ASN A 68 -5.03 17.12 -10.00
CA ASN A 68 -3.93 17.64 -9.19
C ASN A 68 -3.39 16.59 -8.21
N PRO A 69 -4.22 15.91 -7.38
CA PRO A 69 -3.77 14.79 -6.56
C PRO A 69 -3.16 13.66 -7.39
N LEU A 70 -3.72 13.35 -8.56
CA LEU A 70 -3.22 12.27 -9.42
C LEU A 70 -1.80 12.54 -9.91
N ASP A 71 -1.51 13.75 -10.38
CA ASP A 71 -0.17 14.15 -10.83
C ASP A 71 0.85 14.13 -9.67
N GLN A 72 0.47 14.68 -8.50
CA GLN A 72 1.33 14.66 -7.32
C GLN A 72 1.60 13.25 -6.81
N LEU A 73 0.58 12.39 -6.80
CA LEU A 73 0.73 10.99 -6.43
C LEU A 73 1.58 10.23 -7.45
N ALA A 74 1.41 10.45 -8.75
CA ALA A 74 2.25 9.81 -9.77
C ALA A 74 3.73 10.18 -9.62
N LYS A 75 4.02 11.46 -9.34
CA LYS A 75 5.39 11.92 -9.02
C LYS A 75 5.92 11.27 -7.77
N LYS A 76 5.15 11.26 -6.67
CA LYS A 76 5.50 10.60 -5.41
C LYS A 76 5.83 9.12 -5.67
N GLN A 77 4.96 8.41 -6.38
CA GLN A 77 5.15 6.99 -6.68
C GLN A 77 6.39 6.74 -7.53
N LYS A 78 6.60 7.52 -8.58
CA LYS A 78 7.83 7.41 -9.40
C LYS A 78 9.10 7.58 -8.55
N PHE A 79 9.11 8.55 -7.63
CA PHE A 79 10.25 8.75 -6.74
C PHE A 79 10.40 7.64 -5.70
N THR A 80 9.31 7.11 -5.14
CA THR A 80 9.34 5.97 -4.23
C THR A 80 9.94 4.75 -4.92
N TYR A 81 9.46 4.41 -6.12
CA TYR A 81 9.94 3.27 -6.91
C TYR A 81 11.42 3.43 -7.31
N TRP A 82 11.83 4.65 -7.67
CA TRP A 82 13.23 4.94 -8.00
C TRP A 82 14.15 4.85 -6.78
N ARG A 83 13.71 5.33 -5.61
CA ARG A 83 14.51 5.32 -4.37
C ARG A 83 14.56 3.97 -3.67
N ASN A 84 13.67 3.04 -4.02
CA ASN A 84 13.67 1.65 -3.55
C ASN A 84 14.13 0.70 -4.67
N PRO A 85 15.40 0.75 -5.09
CA PRO A 85 15.90 -0.08 -6.19
C PRO A 85 15.89 -1.57 -5.85
N GLN A 86 15.92 -1.95 -4.57
CA GLN A 86 15.97 -3.35 -4.16
C GLN A 86 14.76 -4.16 -4.66
N TYR A 87 13.59 -3.53 -4.75
CA TYR A 87 12.37 -4.16 -5.24
C TYR A 87 12.40 -4.40 -6.77
N ASN A 88 12.76 -3.37 -7.55
CA ASN A 88 12.80 -3.48 -9.01
C ASN A 88 14.01 -4.29 -9.51
N PHE A 89 15.16 -4.17 -8.83
CA PHE A 89 16.37 -4.91 -9.16
C PHE A 89 16.19 -6.42 -9.02
N MET A 90 15.50 -6.87 -7.95
CA MET A 90 15.19 -8.29 -7.77
C MET A 90 14.34 -8.82 -8.92
N ARG A 91 13.36 -8.06 -9.42
CA ARG A 91 12.58 -8.45 -10.60
C ARG A 91 13.46 -8.51 -11.85
N THR A 92 14.24 -7.47 -12.13
CA THR A 92 15.12 -7.45 -13.30
C THR A 92 16.16 -8.58 -13.28
N PHE A 93 16.51 -9.13 -12.12
CA PHE A 93 17.41 -10.29 -12.01
C PHE A 93 16.67 -11.64 -12.06
N LEU A 94 15.58 -11.79 -11.32
CA LEU A 94 14.86 -13.06 -11.18
C LEU A 94 14.11 -13.46 -12.46
N PHE A 95 13.51 -12.50 -13.18
CA PHE A 95 12.76 -12.82 -14.40
C PHE A 95 13.64 -13.41 -15.51
N PRO A 96 14.83 -12.87 -15.80
CA PRO A 96 15.79 -13.53 -16.68
C PRO A 96 16.21 -14.92 -16.23
N LEU A 97 16.43 -15.12 -14.92
CA LEU A 97 16.79 -16.43 -14.38
C LEU A 97 15.67 -17.44 -14.61
N PHE A 98 14.42 -17.07 -14.35
CA PHE A 98 13.27 -17.91 -14.66
C PHE A 98 13.12 -18.15 -16.16
N GLY A 99 13.31 -17.12 -17.00
CA GLY A 99 13.33 -17.27 -18.45
C GLY A 99 14.36 -18.31 -18.93
N VAL A 100 15.55 -18.36 -18.32
CA VAL A 100 16.56 -19.39 -18.61
C VAL A 100 16.12 -20.77 -18.10
N ILE A 101 15.59 -20.87 -16.88
CA ILE A 101 15.12 -22.16 -16.32
C ILE A 101 14.01 -22.74 -17.18
N PHE A 102 12.99 -21.95 -17.51
CA PHE A 102 11.92 -22.39 -18.40
C PHE A 102 12.52 -22.66 -19.79
N GLY A 103 13.20 -21.70 -20.42
CA GLY A 103 13.79 -21.87 -21.76
C GLY A 103 14.70 -23.09 -21.93
N THR A 104 15.45 -23.49 -20.89
CA THR A 104 16.30 -24.70 -20.92
C THR A 104 15.52 -26.00 -20.65
N THR A 105 14.49 -25.97 -19.80
CA THR A 105 13.63 -27.13 -19.54
C THR A 105 12.84 -27.56 -20.79
N PHE A 106 12.62 -26.63 -21.74
CA PHE A 106 11.80 -26.85 -22.93
C PHE A 106 12.60 -26.83 -24.24
N TYR A 107 13.91 -27.11 -24.16
CA TYR A 107 14.78 -27.18 -25.33
C TYR A 107 14.37 -28.30 -26.30
N GLN A 108 14.00 -27.94 -27.54
CA GLN A 108 13.67 -28.86 -28.65
C GLN A 108 12.50 -29.83 -28.41
N LEU A 109 11.35 -29.34 -27.97
CA LEU A 109 10.16 -30.20 -27.80
C LEU A 109 9.35 -30.31 -29.11
N SER A 110 9.51 -31.43 -29.84
CA SER A 110 8.80 -31.71 -31.10
C SER A 110 7.29 -31.91 -30.91
N ALA A 111 6.46 -31.40 -31.83
CA ALA A 111 4.99 -31.42 -31.76
C ALA A 111 4.35 -32.67 -32.41
N ASP A 112 5.05 -33.80 -32.44
CA ASP A 112 4.64 -34.97 -33.24
C ASP A 112 3.64 -35.91 -32.54
N SER A 113 3.29 -35.66 -31.28
CA SER A 113 2.42 -36.55 -30.49
C SER A 113 1.51 -35.77 -29.54
N VAL A 114 0.28 -36.25 -29.35
CA VAL A 114 -0.72 -35.68 -28.42
C VAL A 114 -0.15 -35.51 -27.00
N LYS A 115 0.68 -36.45 -26.54
CA LYS A 115 1.35 -36.35 -25.23
C LYS A 115 2.29 -35.15 -25.15
N ARG A 116 2.99 -34.82 -26.24
CA ARG A 116 3.92 -33.68 -26.33
C ARG A 116 3.18 -32.35 -26.47
N ILE A 117 2.03 -32.34 -27.16
CA ILE A 117 1.13 -31.17 -27.23
C ILE A 117 0.59 -30.82 -25.83
N ASN A 118 0.16 -31.82 -25.05
CA ASN A 118 -0.26 -31.58 -23.67
C ASN A 118 0.87 -31.02 -22.80
N SER A 119 2.12 -31.47 -23.01
CA SER A 119 3.29 -30.88 -22.34
C SER A 119 3.55 -29.43 -22.77
N HIS A 120 3.29 -29.06 -24.02
CA HIS A 120 3.35 -27.68 -24.51
C HIS A 120 2.29 -26.77 -23.88
N ILE A 121 1.06 -27.26 -23.74
CA ILE A 121 -0.02 -26.48 -23.09
C ILE A 121 0.28 -26.32 -21.60
N GLY A 122 0.74 -27.39 -20.94
CA GLY A 122 1.16 -27.34 -19.54
C GLY A 122 2.33 -26.39 -19.31
N LEU A 123 3.23 -26.27 -20.28
CA LEU A 123 4.32 -25.29 -20.27
C LEU A 123 3.76 -23.86 -20.24
N ILE A 124 2.95 -23.48 -21.24
CA ILE A 124 2.42 -22.12 -21.38
C ILE A 124 1.61 -21.74 -20.12
N TYR A 125 0.85 -22.69 -19.58
CA TYR A 125 0.12 -22.48 -18.34
C TYR A 125 1.04 -22.21 -17.15
N ASN A 126 2.09 -23.00 -16.95
CA ASN A 126 3.01 -22.82 -15.82
C ASN A 126 3.84 -21.53 -15.95
N SER A 127 4.29 -21.15 -17.14
CA SER A 127 5.02 -19.89 -17.33
C SER A 127 4.14 -18.68 -17.03
N MET A 128 2.91 -18.66 -17.54
CA MET A 128 1.94 -17.59 -17.27
C MET A 128 1.58 -17.48 -15.79
N ASP A 129 1.33 -18.61 -15.12
CA ASP A 129 1.02 -18.64 -13.68
C ASP A 129 2.20 -18.11 -12.85
N PHE A 130 3.42 -18.56 -13.16
CA PHE A 130 4.61 -18.16 -12.42
C PHE A 130 4.91 -16.66 -12.55
N ILE A 131 4.77 -16.10 -13.75
CA ILE A 131 4.88 -14.65 -14.00
C ILE A 131 3.78 -13.90 -13.24
N GLY A 132 2.53 -14.37 -13.31
CA GLY A 132 1.40 -13.74 -12.63
C GLY A 132 1.58 -13.69 -11.12
N VAL A 133 1.94 -14.82 -10.50
CA VAL A 133 2.14 -14.95 -9.06
C VAL A 133 3.30 -14.07 -8.57
N ILE A 134 4.44 -14.05 -9.26
CA ILE A 134 5.57 -13.20 -8.87
C ILE A 134 5.21 -11.71 -8.96
N ASN A 135 4.55 -11.29 -10.04
CA ASN A 135 4.12 -9.90 -10.18
C ASN A 135 3.08 -9.51 -9.11
N LEU A 136 2.19 -10.42 -8.72
CA LEU A 136 1.23 -10.17 -7.64
C LEU A 136 1.90 -10.05 -6.27
N MET A 137 2.78 -11.00 -5.93
CA MET A 137 3.50 -11.02 -4.65
C MET A 137 4.31 -9.74 -4.45
N THR A 138 4.99 -9.29 -5.52
CA THR A 138 5.77 -8.08 -5.48
C THR A 138 4.88 -6.84 -5.23
N VAL A 139 3.82 -6.64 -6.02
CA VAL A 139 2.92 -5.48 -5.86
C VAL A 139 2.27 -5.43 -4.47
N LEU A 140 1.97 -6.61 -3.90
CA LEU A 140 1.39 -6.74 -2.58
C LEU A 140 2.30 -6.18 -1.48
N GLU A 141 3.60 -6.45 -1.53
CA GLU A 141 4.57 -5.96 -0.55
C GLU A 141 4.66 -4.43 -0.55
N VAL A 142 4.75 -3.82 -1.73
CA VAL A 142 4.79 -2.35 -1.87
C VAL A 142 3.51 -1.72 -1.36
N THR A 143 2.36 -2.27 -1.77
CA THR A 143 1.05 -1.77 -1.34
C THR A 143 0.87 -1.87 0.18
N CYS A 144 1.33 -2.96 0.79
CA CYS A 144 1.28 -3.15 2.24
C CYS A 144 2.15 -2.13 2.98
N ALA A 145 3.35 -1.83 2.46
CA ALA A 145 4.26 -0.85 3.05
C ALA A 145 3.67 0.58 3.01
N GLU A 146 3.00 0.95 1.90
CA GLU A 146 2.43 2.29 1.74
C GLU A 146 1.07 2.49 2.42
N ARG A 147 0.38 1.39 2.78
CA ARG A 147 -0.97 1.41 3.36
C ARG A 147 -1.11 2.33 4.57
N ALA A 148 -0.13 2.34 5.48
CA ALA A 148 -0.17 3.20 6.67
C ALA A 148 -0.12 4.69 6.31
N VAL A 149 0.67 5.04 5.30
CA VAL A 149 0.78 6.41 4.78
C VAL A 149 -0.51 6.83 4.10
N PHE A 150 -1.10 5.93 3.29
CA PHE A 150 -2.38 6.15 2.64
C PHE A 150 -3.49 6.48 3.66
N TYR A 151 -3.63 5.68 4.72
CA TYR A 151 -4.65 5.93 5.73
C TYR A 151 -4.43 7.28 6.42
N ARG A 152 -3.19 7.62 6.77
CA ARG A 152 -2.87 8.91 7.37
C ARG A 152 -3.23 10.09 6.45
N GLU A 153 -2.86 10.02 5.17
CA GLU A 153 -3.13 11.08 4.18
C GLU A 153 -4.62 11.18 3.84
N ARG A 154 -5.35 10.05 3.88
CA ARG A 154 -6.80 10.01 3.70
C ARG A 154 -7.57 10.63 4.85
N MET A 155 -7.17 10.39 6.10
CA MET A 155 -7.82 11.00 7.28
C MET A 155 -7.69 12.52 7.30
N SER A 156 -6.63 13.04 6.68
CA SER A 156 -6.44 14.49 6.46
C SER A 156 -7.11 15.01 5.18
N ASN A 157 -7.88 14.19 4.47
CA ASN A 157 -8.60 14.54 3.24
C ASN A 157 -7.73 15.10 2.10
N TYR A 158 -6.46 14.67 1.99
CA TYR A 158 -5.59 15.11 0.89
C TYR A 158 -6.05 14.61 -0.48
N TYR A 159 -6.48 13.35 -0.57
CA TYR A 159 -6.87 12.72 -1.83
C TYR A 159 -7.80 11.51 -1.61
N GLY A 160 -8.54 11.14 -2.65
CA GLY A 160 -9.45 9.99 -2.66
C GLY A 160 -8.77 8.66 -2.99
N PRO A 161 -9.49 7.52 -2.92
CA PRO A 161 -8.89 6.22 -3.21
C PRO A 161 -8.59 6.04 -4.72
N LEU A 162 -9.41 6.61 -5.60
CA LEU A 162 -9.25 6.51 -7.05
C LEU A 162 -7.93 7.11 -7.59
N PRO A 163 -7.55 8.37 -7.29
CA PRO A 163 -6.29 8.93 -7.79
C PRO A 163 -5.07 8.16 -7.25
N TYR A 164 -5.17 7.61 -6.03
CA TYR A 164 -4.13 6.73 -5.47
C TYR A 164 -3.97 5.45 -6.29
N SER A 165 -5.05 4.71 -6.54
CA SER A 165 -4.98 3.46 -7.32
C SER A 165 -4.45 3.69 -8.74
N LEU A 166 -4.88 4.76 -9.41
CA LEU A 166 -4.38 5.10 -10.75
C LEU A 166 -2.89 5.47 -10.74
N SER A 167 -2.44 6.24 -9.74
CA SER A 167 -1.03 6.59 -9.63
C SER A 167 -0.11 5.38 -9.47
N LEU A 168 -0.58 4.34 -8.76
CA LEU A 168 0.13 3.09 -8.59
C LEU A 168 0.22 2.31 -9.92
N ILE A 169 -0.89 2.25 -10.67
CA ILE A 169 -0.92 1.61 -12.00
C ILE A 169 0.06 2.32 -12.94
N PHE A 170 0.05 3.64 -13.01
CA PHE A 170 0.97 4.40 -13.86
C PHE A 170 2.44 4.19 -13.48
N ALA A 171 2.73 3.95 -12.21
CA ALA A 171 4.09 3.65 -11.76
C ALA A 171 4.54 2.23 -12.14
N GLU A 172 3.66 1.22 -12.06
CA GLU A 172 3.99 -0.19 -12.31
C GLU A 172 4.04 -0.59 -13.80
N VAL A 173 3.14 -0.06 -14.64
CA VAL A 173 3.05 -0.39 -16.07
C VAL A 173 4.41 -0.39 -16.81
N PRO A 174 5.27 0.65 -16.70
CA PRO A 174 6.55 0.64 -17.41
C PRO A 174 7.50 -0.48 -16.94
N TYR A 175 7.50 -0.82 -15.64
CA TYR A 175 8.36 -1.89 -15.12
C TYR A 175 7.88 -3.26 -15.56
N ILE A 176 6.56 -3.49 -15.53
CA ILE A 176 5.95 -4.74 -16.00
C ILE A 176 6.26 -4.97 -17.48
N ILE A 177 6.15 -3.94 -18.33
CA ILE A 177 6.47 -4.04 -19.76
C ILE A 177 7.93 -4.46 -19.97
N VAL A 178 8.88 -3.84 -19.26
CA VAL A 178 10.31 -4.19 -19.38
C VAL A 178 10.56 -5.63 -18.94
N VAL A 179 9.94 -6.05 -17.85
CA VAL A 179 10.07 -7.42 -17.31
C VAL A 179 9.52 -8.45 -18.29
N ILE A 180 8.33 -8.21 -18.87
CA ILE A 180 7.71 -9.10 -19.86
C ILE A 180 8.62 -9.23 -21.08
N ILE A 181 9.09 -8.11 -21.63
CA ILE A 181 9.97 -8.12 -22.81
C ILE A 181 11.26 -8.91 -22.52
N LEU A 182 11.87 -8.73 -21.35
CA LEU A 182 13.07 -9.47 -20.96
C LEU A 182 12.82 -10.97 -20.85
N PHE A 183 11.73 -11.35 -20.19
CA PHE A 183 11.35 -12.75 -20.01
C PHE A 183 11.09 -13.44 -21.37
N GLU A 184 10.24 -12.85 -22.21
CA GLU A 184 9.90 -13.35 -23.55
C GLU A 184 11.13 -13.47 -24.45
N THR A 185 12.02 -12.46 -24.43
CA THR A 185 13.23 -12.47 -25.27
C THR A 185 14.16 -13.62 -24.88
N ILE A 186 14.27 -13.92 -23.59
CA ILE A 186 15.13 -15.00 -23.09
C ILE A 186 14.52 -16.36 -23.36
N GLU A 187 13.22 -16.52 -23.12
CA GLU A 187 12.51 -17.76 -23.44
C GLU A 187 12.60 -18.06 -24.94
N TYR A 188 12.42 -17.06 -25.80
CA TYR A 188 12.61 -17.17 -27.24
C TYR A 188 14.04 -17.55 -27.64
N CYS A 189 15.05 -16.96 -26.98
CA CYS A 189 16.45 -17.25 -27.30
C CYS A 189 16.88 -18.66 -26.87
N CYS A 190 16.42 -19.12 -25.71
CA CYS A 190 16.75 -20.45 -25.18
C CYS A 190 15.90 -21.57 -25.79
N GLY A 191 14.66 -21.28 -26.17
CA GLY A 191 13.79 -22.19 -26.91
C GLY A 191 14.27 -22.33 -28.35
N ALA A 192 15.17 -23.28 -28.62
CA ALA A 192 15.81 -23.50 -29.92
C ALA A 192 14.90 -23.91 -31.11
N GLN A 193 13.61 -23.55 -31.09
CA GLN A 193 12.66 -23.72 -32.20
C GLN A 193 12.49 -22.41 -32.96
N LYS A 194 12.55 -22.47 -34.30
CA LYS A 194 12.16 -21.38 -35.20
C LYS A 194 10.64 -21.20 -35.18
N TRP A 195 10.10 -20.61 -34.13
CA TRP A 195 8.70 -20.21 -34.08
C TRP A 195 8.47 -19.09 -35.10
N LYS A 196 7.36 -19.16 -35.84
CA LYS A 196 7.00 -18.11 -36.82
C LYS A 196 6.55 -16.88 -36.04
N GLN A 197 6.66 -15.69 -36.65
CA GLN A 197 6.23 -14.42 -36.06
C GLN A 197 4.81 -14.48 -35.44
N THR A 198 3.93 -15.32 -35.99
CA THR A 198 2.56 -15.55 -35.52
C THR A 198 2.48 -16.14 -34.10
N ASP A 199 3.45 -16.97 -33.70
CA ASP A 199 3.45 -17.64 -32.39
C ASP A 199 3.85 -16.68 -31.26
N ILE A 200 4.70 -15.71 -31.57
CA ILE A 200 5.08 -14.61 -30.67
C ILE A 200 3.88 -13.71 -30.38
N TYR A 201 3.09 -13.36 -31.40
CA TYR A 201 1.85 -12.62 -31.20
C TYR A 201 0.85 -13.42 -30.36
N PHE A 202 0.77 -14.74 -30.54
CA PHE A 202 -0.14 -15.58 -29.75
C PHE A 202 0.24 -15.60 -28.26
N SER A 203 1.54 -15.62 -27.90
CA SER A 203 2.01 -15.54 -26.50
C SER A 203 1.77 -14.16 -25.87
N ILE A 204 1.82 -13.08 -26.65
CA ILE A 204 1.61 -11.70 -26.17
C ILE A 204 0.12 -11.37 -25.95
N TYR A 205 -0.79 -12.00 -26.70
CA TYR A 205 -2.23 -11.70 -26.70
C TYR A 205 -3.09 -12.69 -25.89
N MET A 206 -2.52 -13.78 -25.34
CA MET A 206 -3.20 -14.77 -24.49
C MET A 206 -2.82 -14.56 -23.03
#